data_AF-A0A1A9C4Q6-F1
#
_entry.id   AF-A0A1A9C4Q6-F1
#
_cell.length_a   1.000
_cell.length_b   1.000
_cell.length_c   1.000
_cell.angle_alpha   90.00
_cell.angle_beta   90.00
_cell.angle_gamma   90.00
#
_symmetry.space_group_name_H-M   'P 1'
#
loop_
_entity.id
_entity.type
_entity.pdbx_description
1 polymer ?
#
loop_
_entity_poly.entity_id
_entity_poly.type
_entity_poly.pdbx_seq_one_letter_code
_entity_poly.pdbx_strand_id
1 'polypeptide(L)'
;MADGSFSAEVARRRLEASAEIGRHIGTSHELALMVLSGYAYHHAEVPQAVRNCLERAYRNGALRVLCATSTLSQGMNLPTKTVLVPDTWRGQGERVSVRDFWNTAGRAGRAGQETEGHVVLIAKDSSAAQELRRHYLDRDRIEPVVSTLASLYYELITARLGHRPGTGEDLTALDLADPAGGQLAEWAAGLDIQLLALLAEEVVDTPDQHLLEQAAQALLGDTLAGHQLGAQDWSLAPLARFSARRVAAIAQRLPDRPARAAIVRSGLSVQGGTDALAAAEQIQTVLDVRPELLTAEHWPHLQRLILTFAADVHEVQRGIRQKKVAAPALVPLATDWIAGLPAAELHQRHHGNLLTPDITATTSAIDKIIVQDLAWVVSALLQILELRRGVPAEGHLAALPAMIKYGVGSPAACYASSIGIHDRATATTLAANCPYPEPTFRQFLDWLSQLTTDEITTLTDPDTARLLIRSTERRSPRATQAAILSGTGTFTCPLRGVRHSGNDAHLAQLPAGTPLDLVRDPGNEADPNAIQVQHQGVFLGWIAREIARPLALALDEDPTPHIYTQLAIDARSIAQQYGADQLHSHNAVTLTIMLAPR
;
A
#
# COMPACT_ATOMS: atom_id res chain seq x y z
N MET A 1 -34.71 3.80 -23.08
CA MET A 1 -35.21 3.73 -21.68
C MET A 1 -34.13 3.19 -20.72
N ALA A 2 -32.85 3.57 -20.86
CA ALA A 2 -31.74 2.98 -20.09
C ALA A 2 -30.80 4.00 -19.39
N ASP A 3 -31.20 5.28 -19.26
CA ASP A 3 -30.26 6.37 -18.89
C ASP A 3 -30.43 6.92 -17.46
N GLY A 4 -31.54 6.59 -16.77
CA GLY A 4 -31.81 7.11 -15.43
C GLY A 4 -31.02 6.42 -14.31
N SER A 5 -30.87 5.09 -14.37
CA SER A 5 -30.20 4.30 -13.32
C SER A 5 -28.68 4.46 -13.35
N PHE A 6 -28.09 4.61 -14.54
CA PHE A 6 -26.65 4.81 -14.71
C PHE A 6 -26.20 6.17 -14.16
N SER A 7 -27.02 7.23 -14.34
CA SER A 7 -26.76 8.56 -13.80
C SER A 7 -26.82 8.59 -12.27
N ALA A 8 -27.81 7.93 -11.66
CA ALA A 8 -27.96 7.86 -10.21
C ALA A 8 -26.80 7.12 -9.52
N GLU A 9 -26.36 5.98 -10.09
CA GLU A 9 -25.24 5.21 -9.56
C GLU A 9 -23.91 5.97 -9.66
N VAL A 10 -23.68 6.70 -10.75
CA VAL A 10 -22.49 7.57 -10.88
C VAL A 10 -22.52 8.70 -9.87
N ALA A 11 -23.68 9.35 -9.68
CA ALA A 11 -23.84 10.41 -8.67
C ALA A 11 -23.56 9.90 -7.26
N ARG A 12 -24.05 8.70 -6.92
CA ARG A 12 -23.76 8.05 -5.63
C ARG A 12 -22.26 7.81 -5.43
N ARG A 13 -21.57 7.22 -6.42
CA ARG A 13 -20.13 6.98 -6.35
C ARG A 13 -19.31 8.26 -6.19
N ARG A 14 -19.75 9.36 -6.79
CA ARG A 14 -19.11 10.68 -6.63
C ARG A 14 -19.30 11.25 -5.24
N LEU A 15 -20.50 11.13 -4.67
CA LEU A 15 -20.78 11.53 -3.29
C LEU A 15 -19.91 10.75 -2.29
N GLU A 16 -19.80 9.42 -2.48
CA GLU A 16 -18.95 8.54 -1.67
C GLU A 16 -17.48 8.96 -1.75
N ALA A 17 -16.95 9.15 -2.97
CA ALA A 17 -15.56 9.58 -3.17
C ALA A 17 -15.30 10.99 -2.61
N SER A 18 -16.24 11.93 -2.76
CA SER A 18 -16.13 13.28 -2.19
C SER A 18 -16.10 13.26 -0.66
N ALA A 19 -16.98 12.46 -0.03
CA ALA A 19 -17.01 12.30 1.42
C ALA A 19 -15.71 11.67 1.94
N GLU A 20 -15.18 10.66 1.26
CA GLU A 20 -13.91 10.03 1.62
C GLU A 20 -12.73 11.00 1.53
N ILE A 21 -12.61 11.75 0.43
CA ILE A 21 -11.59 12.79 0.28
C ILE A 21 -11.75 13.85 1.37
N GLY A 22 -12.99 14.24 1.66
CA GLY A 22 -13.32 15.19 2.72
C GLY A 22 -12.86 14.77 4.11
N ARG A 23 -12.82 13.46 4.41
CA ARG A 23 -12.24 12.96 5.67
C ARG A 23 -10.74 13.21 5.79
N HIS A 24 -10.02 13.27 4.66
CA HIS A 24 -8.57 13.45 4.65
C HIS A 24 -8.13 14.91 4.55
N ILE A 25 -8.82 15.74 3.77
CA ILE A 25 -8.41 17.12 3.48
C ILE A 25 -9.51 18.16 3.74
N GLY A 26 -10.63 17.75 4.34
CA GLY A 26 -11.78 18.61 4.64
C GLY A 26 -12.85 18.57 3.54
N THR A 27 -14.12 18.54 3.94
CA THR A 27 -15.27 18.44 3.03
C THR A 27 -15.45 19.66 2.11
N SER A 28 -14.97 20.83 2.55
CA SER A 28 -15.03 22.08 1.79
C SER A 28 -13.83 22.27 0.85
N HIS A 29 -12.90 21.32 0.81
CA HIS A 29 -11.70 21.41 -0.03
C HIS A 29 -12.09 21.33 -1.51
N GLU A 30 -11.44 22.14 -2.36
CA GLU A 30 -11.76 22.24 -3.80
C GLU A 30 -11.77 20.88 -4.49
N LEU A 31 -10.76 20.04 -4.23
CA LEU A 31 -10.69 18.67 -4.78
C LEU A 31 -11.89 17.80 -4.41
N ALA A 32 -12.43 17.91 -3.17
CA ALA A 32 -13.62 17.16 -2.77
C ALA A 32 -14.86 17.62 -3.55
N LEU A 33 -14.95 18.92 -3.86
CA LEU A 33 -16.02 19.50 -4.65
C LEU A 33 -15.89 19.17 -6.15
N MET A 34 -14.67 19.17 -6.71
CA MET A 34 -14.41 18.81 -8.11
C MET A 34 -14.91 17.39 -8.44
N VAL A 35 -14.70 16.45 -7.51
CA VAL A 35 -15.11 15.05 -7.66
C VAL A 35 -16.63 14.91 -7.84
N LEU A 36 -17.43 15.76 -7.20
CA LEU A 36 -18.89 15.81 -7.40
C LEU A 36 -19.26 16.15 -8.86
N SER A 37 -18.44 16.98 -9.49
CA SER A 37 -18.57 17.35 -10.90
C SER A 37 -17.97 16.31 -11.87
N GLY A 38 -17.32 15.25 -11.36
CA GLY A 38 -16.79 14.15 -12.16
C GLY A 38 -15.42 14.39 -12.77
N TYR A 39 -14.65 15.35 -12.23
CA TYR A 39 -13.26 15.57 -12.61
C TYR A 39 -12.39 15.79 -11.36
N ALA A 40 -11.08 15.56 -11.47
CA ALA A 40 -10.14 15.77 -10.37
C ALA A 40 -8.70 15.98 -10.90
N TYR A 41 -7.81 16.46 -10.05
CA TYR A 41 -6.37 16.45 -10.30
C TYR A 41 -5.65 15.37 -9.47
N HIS A 42 -4.53 14.86 -9.97
CA HIS A 42 -3.67 13.88 -9.28
C HIS A 42 -2.19 14.22 -9.50
N HIS A 43 -1.47 14.44 -8.40
CA HIS A 43 -0.02 14.66 -8.41
C HIS A 43 0.59 14.18 -7.10
N ALA A 44 1.93 14.10 -7.04
CA ALA A 44 2.66 13.52 -5.91
C ALA A 44 2.44 14.25 -4.57
N GLU A 45 2.03 15.52 -4.60
CA GLU A 45 1.76 16.28 -3.37
C GLU A 45 0.37 16.00 -2.80
N VAL A 46 -0.56 15.44 -3.60
CA VAL A 46 -1.84 14.96 -3.09
C VAL A 46 -1.57 13.79 -2.14
N PRO A 47 -2.15 13.79 -0.92
CA PRO A 47 -1.99 12.70 0.04
C PRO A 47 -2.25 11.33 -0.57
N GLN A 48 -1.49 10.31 -0.17
CA GLN A 48 -1.57 8.98 -0.77
C GLN A 48 -2.98 8.38 -0.63
N ALA A 49 -3.64 8.58 0.51
CA ALA A 49 -5.01 8.12 0.72
C ALA A 49 -6.01 8.78 -0.25
N VAL A 50 -5.87 10.09 -0.47
CA VAL A 50 -6.69 10.84 -1.45
C VAL A 50 -6.39 10.36 -2.87
N ARG A 51 -5.12 10.15 -3.23
CA ARG A 51 -4.73 9.56 -4.52
C ARG A 51 -5.39 8.20 -4.74
N ASN A 52 -5.32 7.28 -3.77
CA ASN A 52 -5.96 5.97 -3.86
C ASN A 52 -7.49 6.08 -4.08
N CYS A 53 -8.15 7.03 -3.41
CA CYS A 53 -9.57 7.30 -3.59
C CYS A 53 -9.87 7.81 -5.02
N LEU A 54 -9.11 8.78 -5.52
CA LEU A 54 -9.24 9.31 -6.88
C LEU A 54 -9.04 8.21 -7.94
N GLU A 55 -8.04 7.34 -7.74
CA GLU A 55 -7.74 6.23 -8.63
C GLU A 55 -8.87 5.19 -8.67
N ARG A 56 -9.47 4.88 -7.51
CA ARG A 56 -10.65 4.01 -7.42
C ARG A 56 -11.87 4.67 -8.06
N ALA A 57 -12.10 5.96 -7.81
CA ALA A 57 -13.17 6.75 -8.40
C ALA A 57 -13.04 6.90 -9.92
N TYR A 58 -11.82 6.93 -10.45
CA TYR A 58 -11.59 6.87 -11.90
C TYR A 58 -11.88 5.47 -12.45
N ARG A 59 -11.34 4.43 -11.81
CA ARG A 59 -11.51 3.03 -12.26
C ARG A 59 -12.97 2.57 -12.27
N ASN A 60 -13.79 3.04 -11.32
CA ASN A 60 -15.22 2.70 -11.25
C ASN A 60 -16.12 3.66 -12.07
N GLY A 61 -15.55 4.59 -12.83
CA GLY A 61 -16.29 5.51 -13.70
C GLY A 61 -16.99 6.67 -12.99
N ALA A 62 -16.73 6.91 -11.70
CA ALA A 62 -17.23 8.10 -11.00
C ALA A 62 -16.58 9.38 -11.57
N LEU A 63 -15.28 9.32 -11.87
CA LEU A 63 -14.55 10.38 -12.57
C LEU A 63 -14.47 10.08 -14.06
N ARG A 64 -14.79 11.07 -14.90
CA ARG A 64 -14.61 11.00 -16.36
C ARG A 64 -13.30 11.64 -16.82
N VAL A 65 -12.82 12.63 -16.07
CA VAL A 65 -11.59 13.38 -16.38
C VAL A 65 -10.67 13.35 -15.18
N LEU A 66 -9.40 13.00 -15.39
CA LEU A 66 -8.37 13.05 -14.37
C LEU A 66 -7.16 13.79 -14.94
N CYS A 67 -6.87 14.97 -14.40
CA CYS A 67 -5.71 15.77 -14.78
C CYS A 67 -4.51 15.33 -13.94
N ALA A 68 -3.43 14.86 -14.55
CA ALA A 68 -2.33 14.29 -13.77
C ALA A 68 -0.94 14.68 -14.26
N THR A 69 0.01 14.69 -13.33
CA THR A 69 1.44 14.80 -13.65
C THR A 69 1.95 13.52 -14.31
N SER A 70 3.08 13.61 -15.01
CA SER A 70 3.72 12.48 -15.71
C SER A 70 4.00 11.28 -14.81
N THR A 71 4.17 11.49 -13.51
CA THR A 71 4.36 10.44 -12.51
C THR A 71 3.19 9.46 -12.40
N LEU A 72 1.97 9.84 -12.79
CA LEU A 72 0.83 8.92 -12.82
C LEU A 72 1.01 7.80 -13.85
N SER A 73 1.78 8.04 -14.92
CA SER A 73 1.99 7.05 -15.99
C SER A 73 2.81 5.83 -15.54
N GLN A 74 3.54 5.94 -14.42
CA GLN A 74 4.38 4.90 -13.85
C GLN A 74 3.63 4.18 -12.71
N GLY A 75 3.03 3.02 -13.00
CA GLY A 75 2.53 2.10 -11.95
C GLY A 75 1.03 1.98 -11.78
N MET A 76 0.23 2.62 -12.64
CA MET A 76 -1.22 2.68 -12.50
C MET A 76 -1.97 1.96 -13.63
N ASN A 77 -2.74 0.92 -13.27
CA ASN A 77 -3.70 0.29 -14.19
C ASN A 77 -5.03 1.08 -14.17
N LEU A 78 -5.02 2.27 -14.78
CA LEU A 78 -6.22 3.08 -14.98
C LEU A 78 -6.80 2.83 -16.38
N PRO A 79 -8.13 2.64 -16.50
CA PRO A 79 -8.78 2.40 -17.77
C PRO A 79 -9.00 3.72 -18.54
N THR A 80 -7.99 4.17 -19.28
CA THR A 80 -8.03 5.46 -19.98
C THR A 80 -8.28 5.26 -21.49
N LYS A 81 -9.42 5.76 -21.99
CA LYS A 81 -9.72 5.73 -23.44
C LYS A 81 -8.91 6.76 -24.22
N THR A 82 -8.83 7.98 -23.67
CA THR A 82 -8.20 9.13 -24.33
C THR A 82 -7.16 9.75 -23.40
N VAL A 83 -5.94 9.89 -23.90
CA VAL A 83 -4.86 10.64 -23.24
C VAL A 83 -4.70 11.99 -23.95
N LEU A 84 -4.85 13.07 -23.20
CA LEU A 84 -4.60 14.43 -23.67
C LEU A 84 -3.25 14.91 -23.11
N VAL A 85 -2.34 15.30 -24.00
CA VAL A 85 -1.06 15.91 -23.64
C VAL A 85 -1.13 17.40 -24.00
N PRO A 86 -1.41 18.28 -23.02
CA PRO A 86 -1.61 19.70 -23.28
C PRO A 86 -0.30 20.45 -23.54
N ASP A 87 0.80 19.97 -22.97
CA ASP A 87 2.13 20.54 -23.13
C ASP A 87 3.19 19.44 -23.01
N THR A 88 4.34 19.65 -23.65
CA THR A 88 5.51 18.76 -23.62
C THR A 88 6.69 19.38 -22.89
N TRP A 89 6.49 20.50 -22.19
CA TRP A 89 7.50 21.13 -21.35
C TRP A 89 7.11 21.02 -19.87
N ARG A 90 8.09 20.76 -19.00
CA ARG A 90 7.95 20.65 -17.55
C ARG A 90 8.70 21.79 -16.87
N GLY A 91 8.06 22.42 -15.87
CA GLY A 91 8.70 23.34 -14.93
C GLY A 91 9.61 24.38 -15.58
N GLN A 92 10.90 24.34 -15.24
CA GLN A 92 11.94 25.30 -15.68
C GLN A 92 12.40 25.13 -17.15
N GLY A 93 11.56 24.55 -18.02
CA GLY A 93 11.86 24.43 -19.45
C GLY A 93 12.52 23.12 -19.86
N GLU A 94 12.31 22.03 -19.12
CA GLU A 94 12.74 20.70 -19.55
C GLU A 94 11.68 20.06 -20.46
N ARG A 95 12.09 19.56 -21.63
CA ARG A 95 11.17 18.86 -22.54
C ARG A 95 10.93 17.43 -22.05
N VAL A 96 9.69 16.96 -22.10
CA VAL A 96 9.31 15.57 -21.82
C VAL A 96 10.10 14.63 -22.74
N SER A 97 10.79 13.64 -22.18
CA SER A 97 11.51 12.62 -22.96
C SER A 97 10.55 11.83 -23.86
N VAL A 98 11.07 11.29 -24.96
CA VAL A 98 10.28 10.44 -25.88
C VAL A 98 9.79 9.20 -25.13
N ARG A 99 10.63 8.63 -24.26
CA ARG A 99 10.25 7.53 -23.37
C ARG A 99 9.08 7.89 -22.45
N ASP A 100 9.12 9.02 -21.75
CA ASP A 100 8.05 9.44 -20.84
C ASP A 100 6.74 9.74 -21.57
N PHE A 101 6.84 10.33 -22.77
CA PHE A 101 5.70 10.53 -23.64
C PHE A 101 5.02 9.20 -23.97
N TRP A 102 5.78 8.19 -24.43
CA TRP A 102 5.22 6.88 -24.79
C TRP A 102 4.72 6.09 -23.58
N ASN A 103 5.35 6.24 -22.40
CA ASN A 103 4.84 5.67 -21.15
C ASN A 103 3.46 6.23 -20.78
N THR A 104 3.19 7.50 -21.13
CA THR A 104 1.91 8.17 -20.90
C THR A 104 0.90 7.85 -22.01
N ALA A 105 1.29 8.03 -23.26
CA ALA A 105 0.47 7.79 -24.45
C ALA A 105 0.04 6.32 -24.57
N GLY A 106 0.91 5.37 -24.20
CA GLY A 106 0.61 3.94 -24.19
C GLY A 106 -0.45 3.50 -23.18
N ARG A 107 -0.91 4.40 -22.31
CA ARG A 107 -2.07 4.16 -21.43
C ARG A 107 -3.41 4.39 -22.13
N ALA A 108 -3.41 4.96 -23.34
CA ALA A 108 -4.62 5.14 -24.13
C ALA A 108 -5.08 3.81 -24.73
N GLY A 109 -6.36 3.50 -24.53
CA GLY A 109 -6.98 2.28 -25.05
C GLY A 109 -6.75 1.09 -24.13
N ARG A 110 -7.80 0.29 -23.93
CA ARG A 110 -7.76 -0.86 -23.02
C ARG A 110 -8.09 -2.13 -23.78
N ALA A 111 -7.20 -3.10 -23.74
CA ALA A 111 -7.44 -4.41 -24.34
C ALA A 111 -8.70 -5.06 -23.71
N GLY A 112 -9.65 -5.49 -24.55
CA GLY A 112 -10.96 -6.01 -24.13
C GLY A 112 -11.97 -4.97 -23.60
N GLN A 113 -11.48 -3.76 -23.35
CA GLN A 113 -12.14 -2.46 -23.15
C GLN A 113 -12.88 -1.85 -24.33
N GLU A 114 -12.02 -1.43 -25.24
CA GLU A 114 -12.21 -0.41 -26.23
C GLU A 114 -11.63 -0.94 -27.52
N THR A 115 -12.22 -0.56 -28.65
CA THR A 115 -11.72 -0.91 -29.98
C THR A 115 -10.50 -0.09 -30.38
N GLU A 116 -10.36 1.11 -29.81
CA GLU A 116 -9.28 2.05 -30.09
C GLU A 116 -8.96 2.90 -28.85
N GLY A 117 -7.72 3.40 -28.80
CA GLY A 117 -7.26 4.40 -27.83
C GLY A 117 -6.84 5.67 -28.55
N HIS A 118 -7.17 6.84 -28.00
CA HIS A 118 -6.82 8.12 -28.61
C HIS A 118 -5.74 8.82 -27.81
N VAL A 119 -4.73 9.34 -28.51
CA VAL A 119 -3.70 10.22 -27.96
C VAL A 119 -3.79 11.55 -28.68
N VAL A 120 -4.07 12.62 -27.94
CA VAL A 120 -4.19 13.98 -28.47
C VAL A 120 -3.05 14.81 -27.92
N LEU A 121 -2.11 15.18 -28.79
CA LEU A 121 -1.01 16.07 -28.47
C LEU A 121 -1.35 17.49 -28.96
N ILE A 122 -1.48 18.43 -28.04
CA ILE A 122 -1.82 19.81 -28.36
C ILE A 122 -0.56 20.55 -28.85
N ALA A 123 -0.70 21.29 -29.95
CA ALA A 123 0.34 22.15 -30.49
C ALA A 123 -0.19 23.57 -30.65
N LYS A 124 0.70 24.56 -30.52
CA LYS A 124 0.35 25.98 -30.67
C LYS A 124 -0.09 26.35 -32.09
N ASP A 125 0.58 25.78 -33.09
CA ASP A 125 0.34 26.01 -34.51
C ASP A 125 0.81 24.81 -35.34
N SER A 126 0.58 24.86 -36.65
CA SER A 126 0.93 23.78 -37.59
C SER A 126 2.43 23.48 -37.65
N SER A 127 3.30 24.48 -37.43
CA SER A 127 4.75 24.29 -37.43
C SER A 127 5.19 23.51 -36.21
N ALA A 128 4.71 23.92 -35.02
CA ALA A 128 4.93 23.21 -33.77
C ALA A 128 4.38 21.78 -33.82
N ALA A 129 3.21 21.57 -34.45
CA ALA A 129 2.64 20.24 -34.62
C ALA A 129 3.55 19.31 -35.44
N GLN A 130 4.15 19.82 -36.52
CA GLN A 130 5.11 19.06 -37.34
C GLN A 130 6.40 18.75 -36.58
N GLU A 131 6.88 19.66 -35.74
CA GLU A 131 8.05 19.42 -34.89
C GLU A 131 7.76 18.34 -33.84
N LEU A 132 6.64 18.46 -33.12
CA LEU A 132 6.21 17.49 -32.11
C LEU A 132 6.00 16.11 -32.71
N ARG A 133 5.38 16.03 -33.90
CA ARG A 133 5.21 14.79 -34.66
C ARG A 133 6.57 14.14 -34.97
N ARG A 134 7.53 14.91 -35.50
CA ARG A 134 8.87 14.41 -35.81
C ARG A 134 9.63 14.00 -34.54
N HIS A 135 9.39 14.65 -33.41
CA HIS A 135 10.11 14.36 -32.17
C HIS A 135 9.55 13.14 -31.43
N TYR A 136 8.24 13.04 -31.26
CA TYR A 136 7.62 12.01 -30.42
C TYR A 136 7.12 10.78 -31.16
N LEU A 137 6.76 10.88 -32.45
CA LEU A 137 6.22 9.74 -33.20
C LEU A 137 7.27 8.94 -33.96
N ASP A 138 8.52 9.41 -33.97
CA ASP A 138 9.66 8.68 -34.51
C ASP A 138 10.22 7.72 -33.45
N ARG A 139 10.20 6.41 -33.73
CA ARG A 139 10.68 5.38 -32.79
C ARG A 139 12.19 5.39 -32.62
N ASP A 140 12.93 5.89 -33.62
CA ASP A 140 14.38 5.95 -33.59
C ASP A 140 14.89 7.07 -32.67
N ARG A 141 13.98 7.90 -32.14
CA ARG A 141 14.27 8.97 -31.18
C ARG A 141 14.14 8.57 -29.71
N ILE A 142 13.79 7.32 -29.41
CA ILE A 142 13.78 6.83 -28.03
C ILE A 142 15.19 6.92 -27.47
N GLU A 143 15.34 7.55 -26.30
CA GLU A 143 16.64 7.76 -25.68
C GLU A 143 17.26 6.41 -25.27
N PRO A 144 18.58 6.19 -25.49
CA PRO A 144 19.25 4.99 -25.06
C PRO A 144 19.22 4.85 -23.53
N VAL A 145 19.35 3.62 -23.05
CA VAL A 145 19.53 3.37 -21.61
C VAL A 145 20.98 3.70 -21.25
N VAL A 146 21.18 4.59 -20.29
CA VAL A 146 22.50 4.93 -19.75
C VAL A 146 22.59 4.44 -18.32
N SER A 147 23.68 3.76 -17.97
CA SER A 147 23.92 3.30 -16.61
C SER A 147 24.10 4.50 -15.68
N THR A 148 23.40 4.51 -14.53
CA THR A 148 23.59 5.54 -13.51
C THR A 148 25.02 5.56 -12.97
N LEU A 149 25.70 4.41 -12.91
CA LEU A 149 27.13 4.34 -12.55
C LEU A 149 28.02 4.99 -13.63
N ALA A 150 27.69 4.83 -14.91
CA ALA A 150 28.41 5.49 -15.99
C ALA A 150 28.17 7.01 -15.96
N SER A 151 26.94 7.45 -15.68
CA SER A 151 26.62 8.86 -15.47
C SER A 151 27.38 9.45 -14.27
N LEU A 152 27.40 8.75 -13.12
CA LEU A 152 28.20 9.13 -11.96
C LEU A 152 29.68 9.29 -12.32
N TYR A 153 30.24 8.31 -13.01
CA TYR A 153 31.64 8.35 -13.43
C TYR A 153 31.93 9.52 -14.37
N TYR A 154 31.07 9.73 -15.37
CA TYR A 154 31.19 10.83 -16.32
C TYR A 154 31.15 12.21 -15.63
N GLU A 155 30.23 12.40 -14.70
CA GLU A 155 30.11 13.65 -13.94
C GLU A 155 31.31 13.85 -13.00
N LEU A 156 31.82 12.79 -12.35
CA LEU A 156 33.04 12.85 -11.54
C LEU A 156 34.27 13.24 -12.36
N ILE A 157 34.45 12.64 -13.55
CA ILE A 157 35.54 12.98 -14.46
C ILE A 157 35.40 14.43 -14.93
N THR A 158 34.21 14.82 -15.37
CA THR A 158 33.95 16.18 -15.89
C THR A 158 34.21 17.23 -14.81
N ALA A 159 33.76 16.97 -13.58
CA ALA A 159 34.07 17.82 -12.43
C ALA A 159 35.57 17.89 -12.13
N ARG A 160 36.31 16.80 -12.35
CA ARG A 160 37.75 16.73 -12.09
C ARG A 160 38.61 17.40 -13.17
N LEU A 161 38.24 17.24 -14.44
CA LEU A 161 38.95 17.78 -15.62
C LEU A 161 38.53 19.21 -15.97
N GLY A 162 37.32 19.63 -15.59
CA GLY A 162 36.72 20.90 -16.01
C GLY A 162 36.20 20.90 -17.45
N HIS A 163 36.30 19.77 -18.16
CA HIS A 163 35.75 19.56 -19.50
C HIS A 163 35.23 18.13 -19.63
N ARG A 164 34.49 17.89 -20.72
CA ARG A 164 34.03 16.54 -21.07
C ARG A 164 35.20 15.73 -21.63
N PRO A 165 35.41 14.48 -21.18
CA PRO A 165 36.47 13.64 -21.71
C PRO A 165 36.17 13.23 -23.16
N GLY A 166 37.22 13.11 -23.98
CA GLY A 166 37.14 12.55 -25.33
C GLY A 166 37.13 11.02 -25.31
N THR A 167 36.57 10.39 -26.35
CA THR A 167 36.67 8.93 -26.54
C THR A 167 38.13 8.50 -26.62
N GLY A 168 38.51 7.46 -25.88
CA GLY A 168 39.89 6.95 -25.81
C GLY A 168 40.89 7.85 -25.08
N GLU A 169 40.44 8.91 -24.40
CA GLU A 169 41.30 9.71 -23.52
C GLU A 169 41.84 8.82 -22.38
N ASP A 170 43.14 8.90 -22.09
CA ASP A 170 43.75 8.12 -21.01
C ASP A 170 43.37 8.72 -19.65
N LEU A 171 42.36 8.13 -19.03
CA LEU A 171 41.87 8.49 -17.70
C LEU A 171 42.46 7.60 -16.61
N THR A 172 43.32 6.65 -16.94
CA THR A 172 43.71 5.53 -16.05
C THR A 172 44.31 5.98 -14.73
N ALA A 173 45.07 7.07 -14.72
CA ALA A 173 45.71 7.65 -13.54
C ALA A 173 44.86 8.71 -12.83
N LEU A 174 43.67 9.04 -13.34
CA LEU A 174 42.84 10.10 -12.79
C LEU A 174 42.34 9.72 -11.38
N ASP A 175 42.45 10.66 -10.44
CA ASP A 175 41.91 10.49 -9.09
C ASP A 175 40.61 11.28 -8.93
N LEU A 176 39.52 10.58 -8.59
CA LEU A 176 38.17 11.14 -8.45
C LEU A 176 37.90 11.51 -6.99
N ALA A 177 37.71 12.79 -6.69
CA ALA A 177 37.41 13.23 -5.34
C ALA A 177 35.95 12.92 -4.94
N ASP A 178 35.72 12.85 -3.63
CA ASP A 178 34.35 12.82 -3.10
C ASP A 178 33.61 14.13 -3.41
N PRO A 179 32.38 14.08 -3.93
CA PRO A 179 31.61 15.26 -4.24
C PRO A 179 31.21 16.02 -2.96
N ALA A 180 31.43 17.35 -2.95
CA ALA A 180 31.14 18.20 -1.80
C ALA A 180 29.64 18.43 -1.54
N GLY A 181 28.75 18.14 -2.50
CA GLY A 181 27.31 18.31 -2.36
C GLY A 181 26.54 18.19 -3.68
N GLY A 182 25.23 18.44 -3.63
CA GLY A 182 24.34 18.40 -4.80
C GLY A 182 24.02 16.98 -5.29
N GLN A 183 23.54 16.88 -6.52
CA GLN A 183 23.09 15.61 -7.13
C GLN A 183 24.19 14.55 -7.18
N LEU A 184 25.43 14.97 -7.46
CA LEU A 184 26.58 14.07 -7.53
C LEU A 184 26.87 13.41 -6.18
N ALA A 185 26.71 14.15 -5.07
CA ALA A 185 26.82 13.61 -3.73
C ALA A 185 25.68 12.65 -3.38
N GLU A 186 24.46 12.90 -3.85
CA GLU A 186 23.35 11.96 -3.67
C GLU A 186 23.58 10.65 -4.44
N TRP A 187 24.11 10.71 -5.66
CA TRP A 187 24.46 9.51 -6.43
C TRP A 187 25.58 8.71 -5.77
N ALA A 188 26.60 9.40 -5.29
CA ALA A 188 27.69 8.80 -4.54
C ALA A 188 27.20 8.12 -3.24
N ALA A 189 26.30 8.75 -2.49
CA ALA A 189 25.67 8.14 -1.32
C ALA A 189 24.78 6.92 -1.68
N GLY A 190 24.14 6.94 -2.86
CA GLY A 190 23.41 5.79 -3.39
C GLY A 190 24.32 4.61 -3.75
N LEU A 191 25.58 4.86 -4.12
CA LEU A 191 26.59 3.81 -4.28
C LEU A 191 27.01 3.23 -2.92
N ASP A 192 27.16 4.06 -1.89
CA ASP A 192 27.63 3.64 -0.56
C ASP A 192 26.77 2.53 0.07
N ILE A 193 25.44 2.56 -0.12
CA ILE A 193 24.58 1.49 0.41
C ILE A 193 24.81 0.15 -0.30
N GLN A 194 25.10 0.17 -1.61
CA GLN A 194 25.44 -1.05 -2.36
C GLN A 194 26.81 -1.58 -1.93
N LEU A 195 27.78 -0.68 -1.72
CA LEU A 195 29.11 -1.04 -1.19
C LEU A 195 29.02 -1.60 0.24
N LEU A 196 28.17 -1.02 1.08
CA LEU A 196 27.91 -1.54 2.43
C LEU A 196 27.26 -2.93 2.38
N ALA A 197 26.31 -3.16 1.47
CA ALA A 197 25.69 -4.48 1.29
C ALA A 197 26.74 -5.53 0.93
N LEU A 198 27.63 -5.22 -0.03
CA LEU A 198 28.77 -6.07 -0.36
C LEU A 198 29.66 -6.33 0.87
N LEU A 199 30.00 -5.31 1.66
CA LEU A 199 30.80 -5.47 2.90
C LEU A 199 30.12 -6.27 4.01
N ALA A 200 28.79 -6.35 4.01
CA ALA A 200 28.02 -7.11 4.98
C ALA A 200 27.92 -8.61 4.58
N GLU A 201 27.71 -8.86 3.28
CA GLU A 201 27.51 -10.20 2.71
C GLU A 201 28.85 -10.91 2.44
N GLU A 202 29.82 -10.22 1.85
CA GLU A 202 31.10 -10.79 1.40
C GLU A 202 32.17 -10.83 2.50
N VAL A 203 33.03 -11.85 2.42
CA VAL A 203 34.19 -12.05 3.31
C VAL A 203 35.39 -11.23 2.82
N VAL A 204 35.18 -9.99 2.36
CA VAL A 204 36.28 -9.09 2.02
C VAL A 204 36.54 -8.19 3.23
N ASP A 205 36.99 -8.80 4.31
CA ASP A 205 37.49 -8.08 5.49
C ASP A 205 39.01 -7.91 5.35
N THR A 206 39.42 -7.20 4.31
CA THR A 206 40.83 -6.88 4.05
C THR A 206 41.07 -5.37 4.09
N PRO A 207 42.08 -4.90 4.82
CA PRO A 207 42.52 -3.51 4.75
C PRO A 207 43.37 -3.24 3.49
N ASP A 208 43.66 -4.25 2.67
CA ASP A 208 44.49 -4.12 1.47
C ASP A 208 43.72 -3.39 0.36
N GLN A 209 44.08 -2.12 0.19
CA GLN A 209 43.53 -1.23 -0.82
C GLN A 209 43.68 -1.78 -2.24
N HIS A 210 44.76 -2.49 -2.56
CA HIS A 210 44.98 -3.02 -3.91
C HIS A 210 44.01 -4.17 -4.23
N LEU A 211 43.75 -5.05 -3.25
CA LEU A 211 42.76 -6.12 -3.39
C LEU A 211 41.35 -5.55 -3.53
N LEU A 212 41.01 -4.52 -2.76
CA LEU A 212 39.72 -3.82 -2.87
C LEU A 212 39.53 -3.19 -4.25
N GLU A 213 40.57 -2.56 -4.80
CA GLU A 213 40.54 -1.97 -6.14
C GLU A 213 40.35 -3.03 -7.23
N GLN A 214 41.07 -4.14 -7.16
CA GLN A 214 40.91 -5.26 -8.10
C GLN A 214 39.49 -5.85 -8.05
N ALA A 215 38.95 -6.05 -6.85
CA ALA A 215 37.59 -6.55 -6.66
C ALA A 215 36.54 -5.56 -7.22
N ALA A 216 36.68 -4.27 -6.90
CA ALA A 216 35.80 -3.23 -7.42
C ALA A 216 35.86 -3.15 -8.95
N GLN A 217 37.06 -3.25 -9.54
CA GLN A 217 37.22 -3.23 -10.99
C GLN A 217 36.57 -4.43 -11.67
N ALA A 218 36.73 -5.63 -11.11
CA ALA A 218 36.07 -6.84 -11.62
C ALA A 218 34.54 -6.70 -11.58
N LEU A 219 33.99 -6.30 -10.43
CA LEU A 219 32.54 -6.10 -10.27
C LEU A 219 31.99 -5.04 -11.22
N LEU A 220 32.68 -3.91 -11.38
CA LEU A 220 32.26 -2.84 -12.28
C LEU A 220 32.29 -3.27 -13.75
N GLY A 221 33.25 -4.13 -14.13
CA GLY A 221 33.41 -4.66 -15.48
C GLY A 221 32.18 -5.42 -15.98
N ASP A 222 31.53 -6.18 -15.10
CA ASP A 222 30.34 -6.98 -15.42
C ASP A 222 29.04 -6.16 -15.43
N THR A 223 29.10 -4.88 -15.08
CA THR A 223 27.92 -4.00 -15.09
C THR A 223 27.65 -3.39 -16.46
N LEU A 224 26.43 -2.88 -16.66
CA LEU A 224 26.11 -2.04 -17.82
C LEU A 224 27.05 -0.83 -17.94
N ALA A 225 27.53 -0.27 -16.82
CA ALA A 225 28.53 0.79 -16.86
C ALA A 225 29.86 0.29 -17.42
N GLY A 226 30.33 -0.88 -16.99
CA GLY A 226 31.55 -1.51 -17.51
C GLY A 226 31.53 -1.62 -19.04
N HIS A 227 30.44 -2.17 -19.59
CA HIS A 227 30.26 -2.28 -21.03
C HIS A 227 30.17 -0.93 -21.76
N GLN A 228 29.41 0.03 -21.21
CA GLN A 228 29.21 1.35 -21.84
C GLN A 228 30.48 2.20 -21.84
N LEU A 229 31.25 2.16 -20.73
CA LEU A 229 32.51 2.88 -20.59
C LEU A 229 33.62 2.22 -21.40
N GLY A 230 33.66 0.88 -21.44
CA GLY A 230 34.58 0.13 -22.30
C GLY A 230 34.35 0.42 -23.79
N ALA A 231 33.11 0.62 -24.23
CA ALA A 231 32.80 1.03 -25.60
C ALA A 231 33.28 2.45 -25.96
N GLN A 232 33.64 3.27 -24.96
CA GLN A 232 34.28 4.59 -25.15
C GLN A 232 35.82 4.52 -25.02
N ASP A 233 36.39 3.31 -24.92
CA ASP A 233 37.80 3.07 -24.61
C ASP A 233 38.26 3.75 -23.31
N TRP A 234 37.35 3.90 -22.33
CA TRP A 234 37.67 4.48 -21.02
C TRP A 234 37.99 3.42 -19.98
N SER A 235 39.06 3.65 -19.22
CA SER A 235 39.49 2.78 -18.13
C SER A 235 38.53 2.86 -16.94
N LEU A 236 38.17 1.72 -16.34
CA LEU A 236 37.39 1.66 -15.10
C LEU A 236 38.22 1.95 -13.84
N ALA A 237 39.55 2.01 -13.96
CA ALA A 237 40.44 2.11 -12.81
C ALA A 237 40.14 3.31 -11.89
N PRO A 238 39.80 4.52 -12.38
CA PRO A 238 39.44 5.64 -11.50
C PRO A 238 38.16 5.39 -10.69
N LEU A 239 37.14 4.78 -11.30
CA LEU A 239 35.90 4.45 -10.60
C LEU A 239 36.10 3.31 -9.60
N ALA A 240 36.96 2.34 -9.93
CA ALA A 240 37.35 1.26 -9.02
C ALA A 240 38.09 1.81 -7.78
N ARG A 241 39.08 2.71 -7.97
CA ARG A 241 39.76 3.41 -6.87
C ARG A 241 38.81 4.23 -6.01
N PHE A 242 37.92 4.98 -6.65
CA PHE A 242 36.88 5.73 -5.96
C PHE A 242 36.02 4.81 -5.09
N SER A 243 35.54 3.70 -5.64
CA SER A 243 34.71 2.73 -4.93
C SER A 243 35.46 2.06 -3.78
N ALA A 244 36.72 1.64 -4.01
CA ALA A 244 37.56 1.00 -3.00
C ALA A 244 37.84 1.91 -1.80
N ARG A 245 38.13 3.19 -2.04
CA ARG A 245 38.29 4.18 -0.94
C ARG A 245 37.02 4.33 -0.12
N ARG A 246 35.85 4.36 -0.76
CA ARG A 246 34.56 4.45 -0.06
C ARG A 246 34.27 3.19 0.73
N VAL A 247 34.56 2.01 0.18
CA VAL A 247 34.51 0.73 0.91
C VAL A 247 35.36 0.81 2.18
N ALA A 248 36.62 1.24 2.08
CA ALA A 248 37.50 1.40 3.23
C ALA A 248 36.96 2.40 4.27
N ALA A 249 36.44 3.54 3.82
CA ALA A 249 35.84 4.55 4.71
C ALA A 249 34.59 4.02 5.43
N ILE A 250 33.73 3.25 4.74
CA ILE A 250 32.56 2.61 5.33
C ILE A 250 32.99 1.58 6.38
N ALA A 251 33.97 0.73 6.07
CA ALA A 251 34.49 -0.28 7.00
C ALA A 251 35.11 0.35 8.26
N GLN A 252 35.81 1.48 8.13
CA GLN A 252 36.34 2.24 9.28
C GLN A 252 35.25 2.85 10.14
N ARG A 253 34.20 3.40 9.53
CA ARG A 253 33.05 3.97 10.25
C ARG A 253 32.19 2.91 10.93
N LEU A 254 32.06 1.74 10.32
CA LEU A 254 31.22 0.63 10.76
C LEU A 254 32.07 -0.65 10.88
N PRO A 255 32.96 -0.74 11.87
CA PRO A 255 33.87 -1.89 12.01
C PRO A 255 33.12 -3.17 12.38
N ASP A 256 32.01 -3.05 13.10
CA ASP A 256 31.21 -4.18 13.57
C ASP A 256 30.35 -4.80 12.46
N ARG A 257 30.58 -6.08 12.16
CA ARG A 257 29.86 -6.81 11.10
C ARG A 257 28.36 -6.98 11.39
N PRO A 258 27.92 -7.37 12.61
CA PRO A 258 26.52 -7.33 13.02
C PRO A 258 25.85 -5.98 12.78
N ALA A 259 26.51 -4.86 13.12
CA ALA A 259 26.00 -3.52 12.86
C ALA A 259 25.85 -3.22 11.36
N ARG A 260 26.84 -3.59 10.52
CA ARG A 260 26.72 -3.48 9.05
C ARG A 260 25.51 -4.25 8.54
N ALA A 261 25.35 -5.49 8.95
CA ALA A 261 24.23 -6.33 8.56
C ALA A 261 22.87 -5.77 9.03
N ALA A 262 22.82 -5.17 10.22
CA ALA A 262 21.61 -4.50 10.71
C ALA A 262 21.23 -3.28 9.86
N ILE A 263 22.20 -2.44 9.48
CA ILE A 263 21.96 -1.29 8.60
C ILE A 263 21.48 -1.75 7.22
N VAL A 264 22.14 -2.74 6.61
CA VAL A 264 21.74 -3.27 5.30
C VAL A 264 20.31 -3.81 5.33
N ARG A 265 19.95 -4.59 6.36
CA ARG A 265 18.56 -5.08 6.54
C ARG A 265 17.55 -3.97 6.73
N SER A 266 17.95 -2.87 7.38
CA SER A 266 17.08 -1.71 7.56
C SER A 266 16.84 -0.96 6.24
N GLY A 267 17.79 -0.98 5.30
CA GLY A 267 17.77 -0.23 4.05
C GLY A 267 18.10 1.26 4.19
N LEU A 268 18.42 1.74 5.41
CA LEU A 268 18.84 3.13 5.63
C LEU A 268 20.14 3.43 4.87
N SER A 269 20.37 4.72 4.58
CA SER A 269 21.66 5.18 4.07
C SER A 269 22.78 4.88 5.08
N VAL A 270 24.05 4.88 4.64
CA VAL A 270 25.18 4.69 5.58
C VAL A 270 25.17 5.74 6.69
N GLN A 271 24.84 6.99 6.36
CA GLN A 271 24.71 8.05 7.37
C GLN A 271 23.53 7.77 8.30
N GLY A 272 22.35 7.49 7.76
CA GLY A 272 21.15 7.17 8.53
C GLY A 272 21.33 5.97 9.46
N GLY A 273 22.00 4.92 8.98
CA GLY A 273 22.36 3.76 9.78
C GLY A 273 23.33 4.09 10.91
N THR A 274 24.31 4.97 10.67
CA THR A 274 25.23 5.46 11.72
C THR A 274 24.45 6.26 12.78
N ASP A 275 23.59 7.18 12.34
CA ASP A 275 22.74 7.98 13.24
C ASP A 275 21.80 7.06 14.06
N ALA A 276 21.22 6.04 13.42
CA ALA A 276 20.35 5.06 14.08
C ALA A 276 21.09 4.20 15.11
N LEU A 277 22.34 3.80 14.85
CA LEU A 277 23.17 3.09 15.83
C LEU A 277 23.44 3.96 17.06
N ALA A 278 23.79 5.25 16.86
CA ALA A 278 24.05 6.19 17.94
C ALA A 278 22.77 6.47 18.76
N ALA A 279 21.64 6.66 18.08
CA ALA A 279 20.33 6.82 18.71
C ALA A 279 19.93 5.58 19.54
N ALA A 280 20.13 4.38 19.00
CA ALA A 280 19.86 3.14 19.73
C ALA A 280 20.76 3.01 20.97
N GLU A 281 22.03 3.40 20.90
CA GLU A 281 22.94 3.40 22.05
C GLU A 281 22.49 4.38 23.15
N GLN A 282 22.04 5.58 22.76
CA GLN A 282 21.50 6.57 23.70
C GLN A 282 20.20 6.10 24.36
N ILE A 283 19.28 5.51 23.58
CA ILE A 283 18.05 4.92 24.11
C ILE A 283 18.39 3.79 25.09
N GLN A 284 19.31 2.91 24.73
CA GLN A 284 19.73 1.79 25.59
C GLN A 284 20.28 2.31 26.93
N THR A 285 21.16 3.30 26.88
CA THR A 285 21.74 3.92 28.09
C THR A 285 20.65 4.45 29.03
N VAL A 286 19.60 5.08 28.48
CA VAL A 286 18.47 5.57 29.29
C VAL A 286 17.66 4.42 29.87
N LEU A 287 17.42 3.35 29.09
CA LEU A 287 16.67 2.17 29.55
C LEU A 287 17.43 1.37 30.61
N ASP A 288 18.76 1.34 30.56
CA ASP A 288 19.59 0.68 31.58
C ASP A 288 19.50 1.40 32.93
N VAL A 289 19.39 2.73 32.93
CA VAL A 289 19.21 3.53 34.14
C VAL A 289 17.75 3.53 34.63
N ARG A 290 16.79 3.50 33.69
CA ARG A 290 15.35 3.57 33.98
C ARG A 290 14.57 2.43 33.28
N PRO A 291 14.71 1.18 33.76
CA PRO A 291 14.01 0.03 33.17
C PRO A 291 12.48 0.14 33.29
N GLU A 292 11.96 0.92 34.24
CA GLU A 292 10.54 1.19 34.42
C GLU A 292 9.88 1.83 33.18
N LEU A 293 10.65 2.47 32.30
CA LEU A 293 10.15 3.04 31.05
C LEU A 293 9.55 2.00 30.09
N LEU A 294 9.92 0.72 30.24
CA LEU A 294 9.38 -0.37 29.43
C LEU A 294 7.96 -0.80 29.86
N THR A 295 7.47 -0.28 30.99
CA THR A 295 6.12 -0.58 31.48
C THR A 295 5.05 0.22 30.73
N ALA A 296 3.84 -0.34 30.64
CA ALA A 296 2.71 0.30 29.95
C ALA A 296 2.36 1.70 30.52
N GLU A 297 2.52 1.91 31.83
CA GLU A 297 2.28 3.21 32.49
C GLU A 297 3.18 4.32 31.94
N HIS A 298 4.43 3.98 31.61
CA HIS A 298 5.43 4.94 31.14
C HIS A 298 5.49 5.03 29.61
N TRP A 299 4.59 4.35 28.90
CA TRP A 299 4.55 4.31 27.44
C TRP A 299 4.63 5.70 26.78
N PRO A 300 3.86 6.74 27.20
CA PRO A 300 3.95 8.06 26.57
C PRO A 300 5.35 8.69 26.65
N HIS A 301 6.09 8.41 27.73
CA HIS A 301 7.46 8.91 27.91
C HIS A 301 8.44 8.16 27.01
N LEU A 302 8.35 6.83 26.95
CA LEU A 302 9.19 6.01 26.09
C LEU A 302 8.94 6.31 24.60
N GLN A 303 7.66 6.44 24.20
CA GLN A 303 7.28 6.85 22.87
C GLN A 303 7.95 8.18 22.49
N ARG A 304 7.82 9.21 23.33
CA ARG A 304 8.43 10.52 23.07
C ARG A 304 9.96 10.46 23.02
N LEU A 305 10.59 9.63 23.85
CA LEU A 305 12.03 9.41 23.84
C LEU A 305 12.49 8.86 22.48
N ILE A 306 11.85 7.79 22.01
CA ILE A 306 12.16 7.14 20.72
C ILE A 306 11.93 8.13 19.56
N LEU A 307 10.80 8.84 19.55
CA LEU A 307 10.49 9.81 18.51
C LEU A 307 11.51 10.96 18.47
N THR A 308 12.01 11.40 19.62
CA THR A 308 13.05 12.44 19.70
C THR A 308 14.34 11.99 19.02
N PHE A 309 14.86 10.82 19.37
CA PHE A 309 16.09 10.33 18.75
C PHE A 309 15.90 9.96 17.26
N ALA A 310 14.74 9.41 16.91
CA ALA A 310 14.41 9.10 15.52
C ALA A 310 14.30 10.37 14.64
N ALA A 311 13.91 11.50 15.22
CA ALA A 311 13.81 12.77 14.51
C ALA A 311 15.16 13.27 13.98
N ASP A 312 16.26 12.93 14.64
CA ASP A 312 17.61 13.39 14.28
C ASP A 312 18.30 12.53 13.22
N VAL A 313 17.72 11.39 12.86
CA VAL A 313 18.28 10.48 11.84
C VAL A 313 18.20 11.10 10.43
N HIS A 314 19.24 10.88 9.63
CA HIS A 314 19.43 11.48 8.30
C HIS A 314 18.19 11.47 7.39
N GLU A 315 17.48 10.33 7.28
CA GLU A 315 16.31 10.16 6.41
C GLU A 315 15.17 11.10 6.82
N VAL A 316 14.88 11.19 8.11
CA VAL A 316 13.84 12.08 8.66
C VAL A 316 14.25 13.54 8.47
N GLN A 317 15.50 13.88 8.78
CA GLN A 317 16.05 15.22 8.56
C GLN A 317 16.01 15.64 7.08
N ARG A 318 16.24 14.70 6.16
CA ARG A 318 16.07 14.94 4.72
C ARG A 318 14.62 15.25 4.38
N GLY A 319 13.66 14.49 4.92
CA GLY A 319 12.23 14.76 4.76
C GLY A 319 11.81 16.13 5.29
N ILE A 320 12.28 16.52 6.49
CA ILE A 320 12.05 17.83 7.10
C ILE A 320 12.54 18.95 6.18
N ARG A 321 13.77 18.85 5.67
CA ARG A 321 14.34 19.84 4.73
C ARG A 321 13.54 19.93 3.43
N GLN A 322 13.15 18.79 2.86
CA GLN A 322 12.39 18.73 1.60
C GLN A 322 11.01 19.39 1.73
N LYS A 323 10.31 19.14 2.85
CA LYS A 323 8.99 19.72 3.12
C LYS A 323 9.05 21.08 3.83
N LYS A 324 10.25 21.60 4.12
CA LYS A 324 10.50 22.88 4.79
C LYS A 324 9.78 23.01 6.14
N VAL A 325 9.74 21.92 6.90
CA VAL A 325 9.11 21.86 8.22
C VAL A 325 10.10 22.34 9.29
N ALA A 326 9.63 23.05 10.33
CA ALA A 326 10.48 23.34 11.49
C ALA A 326 10.76 22.06 12.29
N ALA A 327 12.03 21.68 12.46
CA ALA A 327 12.41 20.43 13.14
C ALA A 327 11.75 20.23 14.53
N PRO A 328 11.64 21.26 15.42
CA PRO A 328 10.97 21.10 16.71
C PRO A 328 9.49 20.72 16.64
N ALA A 329 8.84 20.95 15.49
CA ALA A 329 7.43 20.63 15.27
C ALA A 329 7.18 19.13 15.12
N LEU A 330 8.20 18.35 14.74
CA LEU A 330 8.01 16.97 14.31
C LEU A 330 7.50 16.06 15.43
N VAL A 331 8.14 16.09 16.60
CA VAL A 331 7.78 15.18 17.70
C VAL A 331 6.36 15.46 18.22
N PRO A 332 5.94 16.72 18.48
CA PRO A 332 4.55 17.04 18.80
C PRO A 332 3.56 16.59 17.71
N LEU A 333 3.86 16.86 16.45
CA LEU A 333 3.01 16.47 15.33
C LEU A 333 2.86 14.94 15.21
N ALA A 334 3.97 14.20 15.35
CA ALA A 334 3.97 12.73 15.33
C ALA A 334 3.19 12.16 16.52
N THR A 335 3.30 12.78 17.70
CA THR A 335 2.54 12.38 18.89
C THR A 335 1.03 12.55 18.65
N ASP A 336 0.60 13.71 18.16
CA ASP A 336 -0.81 13.98 17.85
C ASP A 336 -1.32 13.08 16.70
N TRP A 337 -0.47 12.78 15.71
CA TRP A 337 -0.79 11.85 14.63
C TRP A 337 -1.03 10.43 15.14
N ILE A 338 -0.15 9.92 16.01
CA ILE A 338 -0.29 8.59 16.64
C ILE A 338 -1.52 8.56 17.56
N ALA A 339 -1.84 9.67 18.23
CA ALA A 339 -3.06 9.79 19.03
C ALA A 339 -4.36 9.77 18.19
N GLY A 340 -4.26 9.72 16.85
CA GLY A 340 -5.40 9.55 15.96
C GLY A 340 -6.13 10.85 15.62
N LEU A 341 -5.52 12.02 15.87
CA LEU A 341 -6.17 13.29 15.60
C LEU A 341 -6.52 13.43 14.10
N PRO A 342 -7.71 13.95 13.75
CA PRO A 342 -8.09 14.22 12.36
C PRO A 342 -7.15 15.21 11.67
N ALA A 343 -7.01 15.10 10.35
CA ALA A 343 -6.11 15.95 9.58
C ALA A 343 -6.43 17.46 9.72
N ALA A 344 -7.71 17.82 9.82
CA ALA A 344 -8.14 19.21 10.03
C ALA A 344 -7.64 19.77 11.38
N GLU A 345 -7.70 18.96 12.43
CA GLU A 345 -7.24 19.36 13.76
C GLU A 345 -5.70 19.42 13.82
N LEU A 346 -5.01 18.45 13.20
CA LEU A 346 -3.56 18.47 13.06
C LEU A 346 -3.09 19.74 12.33
N HIS A 347 -3.77 20.10 11.24
CA HIS A 347 -3.51 21.35 10.54
C HIS A 347 -3.75 22.56 11.44
N GLN A 348 -4.90 22.66 12.10
CA GLN A 348 -5.20 23.79 12.99
C GLN A 348 -4.16 23.94 14.11
N ARG A 349 -3.67 22.85 14.70
CA ARG A 349 -2.67 22.89 15.79
C ARG A 349 -1.25 23.19 15.31
N HIS A 350 -0.86 22.69 14.13
CA HIS A 350 0.54 22.67 13.70
C HIS A 350 0.86 23.54 12.47
N HIS A 351 -0.12 24.11 11.77
CA HIS A 351 0.08 24.90 10.53
C HIS A 351 1.16 25.99 10.67
N GLY A 352 1.19 26.72 11.79
CA GLY A 352 2.20 27.75 12.05
C GLY A 352 3.62 27.20 12.11
N ASN A 353 3.82 26.03 12.73
CA ASN A 353 5.13 25.38 12.85
C ASN A 353 5.52 24.60 11.59
N LEU A 354 4.53 24.17 10.80
CA LEU A 354 4.72 23.52 9.50
C LEU A 354 4.98 24.54 8.38
N LEU A 355 4.91 25.84 8.67
CA LEU A 355 5.11 26.94 7.71
C LEU A 355 4.22 26.80 6.45
N THR A 356 3.03 26.22 6.61
CA THR A 356 2.11 25.99 5.49
C THR A 356 0.69 26.47 5.84
N PRO A 357 0.05 27.26 4.96
CA PRO A 357 -1.34 27.68 5.15
C PRO A 357 -2.35 26.63 4.69
N ASP A 358 -1.90 25.53 4.09
CA ASP A 358 -2.76 24.55 3.42
C ASP A 358 -2.74 23.17 4.09
N ILE A 359 -3.94 22.59 4.24
CA ILE A 359 -4.16 21.25 4.78
C ILE A 359 -3.62 20.15 3.87
N THR A 360 -3.63 20.34 2.54
CA THR A 360 -3.06 19.37 1.60
C THR A 360 -1.55 19.28 1.78
N ALA A 361 -0.86 20.43 1.87
CA ALA A 361 0.56 20.49 2.21
C ALA A 361 0.88 19.89 3.59
N THR A 362 0.03 20.14 4.60
CA THR A 362 0.16 19.53 5.94
C THR A 362 0.10 18.01 5.87
N THR A 363 -0.92 17.47 5.21
CA THR A 363 -1.11 16.02 5.06
C THR A 363 0.00 15.39 4.22
N SER A 364 0.48 16.09 3.19
CA SER A 364 1.64 15.69 2.39
C SER A 364 2.94 15.63 3.20
N ALA A 365 3.11 16.53 4.17
CA ALA A 365 4.25 16.50 5.09
C ALA A 365 4.17 15.33 6.06
N ILE A 366 2.98 15.04 6.60
CA ILE A 366 2.72 13.86 7.45
C ILE A 366 3.03 12.57 6.67
N ASP A 367 2.49 12.42 5.46
CA ASP A 367 2.69 11.23 4.62
C ASP A 367 4.19 10.96 4.37
N LYS A 368 4.95 12.02 4.03
CA LYS A 368 6.37 11.88 3.72
C LYS A 368 7.24 11.69 4.97
N ILE A 369 7.11 12.57 5.96
CA ILE A 369 8.05 12.61 7.09
C ILE A 369 7.65 11.59 8.14
N ILE A 370 6.36 11.50 8.48
CA ILE A 370 5.89 10.67 9.60
C ILE A 370 5.59 9.25 9.11
N VAL A 371 4.68 9.11 8.15
CA VAL A 371 4.20 7.78 7.71
C VAL A 371 5.28 6.99 6.97
N GLN A 372 6.12 7.66 6.17
CA GLN A 372 7.18 7.02 5.41
C GLN A 372 8.53 7.04 6.17
N ASP A 373 9.15 8.21 6.38
CA ASP A 373 10.53 8.27 6.89
C ASP A 373 10.63 7.86 8.37
N LEU A 374 9.79 8.44 9.24
CA LEU A 374 9.84 8.20 10.68
C LEU A 374 9.43 6.77 11.05
N ALA A 375 8.36 6.24 10.44
CA ALA A 375 7.96 4.84 10.65
C ALA A 375 9.08 3.87 10.25
N TRP A 376 9.77 4.16 9.14
CA TRP A 376 10.89 3.37 8.66
C TRP A 376 12.10 3.44 9.61
N VAL A 377 12.50 4.65 10.00
CA VAL A 377 13.60 4.86 10.96
C VAL A 377 13.30 4.22 12.31
N VAL A 378 12.09 4.35 12.84
CA VAL A 378 11.73 3.72 14.12
C VAL A 378 11.75 2.20 14.01
N SER A 379 11.29 1.62 12.89
CA SER A 379 11.45 0.17 12.64
C SER A 379 12.92 -0.26 12.66
N ALA A 380 13.80 0.50 11.99
CA ALA A 380 15.23 0.24 11.97
C ALA A 380 15.87 0.35 13.37
N LEU A 381 15.51 1.38 14.13
CA LEU A 381 15.97 1.58 15.52
C LEU A 381 15.59 0.40 16.41
N LEU A 382 14.34 -0.08 16.31
CA LEU A 382 13.89 -1.23 17.09
C LEU A 382 14.67 -2.50 16.72
N GLN A 383 14.89 -2.78 15.43
CA GLN A 383 15.70 -3.93 15.01
C GLN A 383 17.14 -3.87 15.53
N ILE A 384 17.74 -2.67 15.56
CA ILE A 384 19.09 -2.45 16.11
C ILE A 384 19.08 -2.65 17.63
N LEU A 385 18.08 -2.13 18.34
CA LEU A 385 17.91 -2.30 19.78
C LEU A 385 17.71 -3.78 20.15
N GLU A 386 16.88 -4.52 19.41
CA GLU A 386 16.65 -5.96 19.62
C GLU A 386 17.94 -6.76 19.46
N LEU A 387 18.74 -6.47 18.42
CA LEU A 387 20.02 -7.11 18.19
C LEU A 387 21.00 -6.86 19.35
N ARG A 388 21.03 -5.64 19.89
CA ARG A 388 21.91 -5.26 21.01
C ARG A 388 21.47 -5.83 22.35
N ARG A 389 20.15 -5.85 22.61
CA ARG A 389 19.57 -6.34 23.87
C ARG A 389 19.44 -7.85 23.93
N GLY A 390 19.35 -8.52 22.77
CA GLY A 390 19.03 -9.95 22.68
C GLY A 390 17.59 -10.29 23.07
N VAL A 391 16.71 -9.29 23.18
CA VAL A 391 15.30 -9.45 23.55
C VAL A 391 14.44 -8.73 22.51
N PRO A 392 13.43 -9.40 21.92
CA PRO A 392 12.53 -8.79 20.95
C PRO A 392 11.70 -7.67 21.61
N ALA A 393 11.30 -6.68 20.82
CA ALA A 393 10.30 -5.71 21.27
C ALA A 393 8.95 -6.42 21.42
N GLU A 394 8.18 -6.04 22.44
CA GLU A 394 6.85 -6.58 22.71
C GLU A 394 5.82 -5.45 22.90
N GLY A 395 4.53 -5.80 22.81
CA GLY A 395 3.41 -4.89 23.06
C GLY A 395 3.48 -3.58 22.27
N HIS A 396 3.37 -2.46 22.99
CA HIS A 396 3.40 -1.12 22.43
C HIS A 396 4.69 -0.79 21.69
N LEU A 397 5.84 -1.25 22.18
CA LEU A 397 7.14 -0.99 21.57
C LEU A 397 7.23 -1.64 20.19
N ALA A 398 6.83 -2.91 20.06
CA ALA A 398 6.78 -3.62 18.78
C ALA A 398 5.78 -3.00 17.79
N ALA A 399 4.67 -2.46 18.31
CA ALA A 399 3.62 -1.88 17.49
C ALA A 399 3.92 -0.43 17.05
N LEU A 400 4.92 0.24 17.62
CA LEU A 400 5.21 1.66 17.36
C LEU A 400 5.39 2.03 15.87
N PRO A 401 6.15 1.27 15.05
CA PRO A 401 6.26 1.57 13.63
C PRO A 401 4.90 1.52 12.92
N ALA A 402 4.03 0.58 13.31
CA ALA A 402 2.68 0.47 12.78
C ALA A 402 1.78 1.61 13.28
N MET A 403 1.91 2.02 14.55
CA MET A 403 1.20 3.18 15.11
C MET A 403 1.54 4.47 14.36
N ILE A 404 2.82 4.68 14.05
CA ILE A 404 3.29 5.82 13.25
C ILE A 404 2.76 5.71 11.82
N LYS A 405 2.85 4.52 11.20
CA LYS A 405 2.40 4.31 9.81
C LYS A 405 0.89 4.53 9.64
N TYR A 406 0.08 4.02 10.56
CA TYR A 406 -1.37 4.08 10.46
C TYR A 406 -1.98 5.31 11.16
N GLY A 407 -1.22 6.00 12.02
CA GLY A 407 -1.72 7.13 12.81
C GLY A 407 -2.75 6.71 13.85
N VAL A 408 -2.47 5.61 14.55
CA VAL A 408 -3.36 5.03 15.58
C VAL A 408 -2.57 4.70 16.85
N GLY A 409 -3.21 4.79 18.01
CA GLY A 409 -2.51 4.83 19.30
C GLY A 409 -2.32 3.51 20.03
N SER A 410 -2.85 2.39 19.51
CA SER A 410 -2.83 1.10 20.21
C SER A 410 -2.51 -0.08 19.28
N PRO A 411 -1.93 -1.19 19.80
CA PRO A 411 -1.66 -2.38 19.01
C PRO A 411 -2.91 -2.97 18.35
N ALA A 412 -4.05 -2.97 19.05
CA ALA A 412 -5.33 -3.44 18.52
C ALA A 412 -5.80 -2.61 17.31
N ALA A 413 -5.62 -1.27 17.35
CA ALA A 413 -5.95 -0.41 16.21
C ALA A 413 -5.02 -0.67 15.02
N CYS A 414 -3.73 -0.94 15.27
CA CYS A 414 -2.80 -1.37 14.23
C CYS A 414 -3.25 -2.68 13.55
N TYR A 415 -3.81 -3.63 14.31
CA TYR A 415 -4.35 -4.87 13.75
C TYR A 415 -5.60 -4.62 12.90
N ALA A 416 -6.51 -3.75 13.33
CA ALA A 416 -7.64 -3.32 12.52
C ALA A 416 -7.17 -2.72 11.18
N SER A 417 -6.18 -1.82 11.23
CA SER A 417 -5.63 -1.22 10.00
C SER A 417 -4.88 -2.20 9.11
N SER A 418 -4.21 -3.21 9.67
CA SER A 418 -3.48 -4.21 8.90
C SER A 418 -4.39 -5.16 8.11
N ILE A 419 -5.62 -5.37 8.58
CA ILE A 419 -6.64 -6.18 7.87
C ILE A 419 -7.47 -5.38 6.86
N GLY A 420 -7.12 -4.11 6.62
CA GLY A 420 -7.74 -3.27 5.59
C GLY A 420 -8.72 -2.21 6.09
N ILE A 421 -8.82 -2.00 7.41
CA ILE A 421 -9.64 -0.92 7.98
C ILE A 421 -8.84 0.38 7.96
N HIS A 422 -8.93 1.10 6.84
CA HIS A 422 -8.10 2.28 6.58
C HIS A 422 -8.61 3.56 7.27
N ASP A 423 -9.85 3.58 7.75
CA ASP A 423 -10.35 4.70 8.54
C ASP A 423 -9.81 4.62 9.98
N ARG A 424 -9.06 5.65 10.38
CA ARG A 424 -8.38 5.69 11.68
C ARG A 424 -9.35 5.77 12.85
N ALA A 425 -10.49 6.43 12.67
CA ALA A 425 -11.51 6.54 13.72
C ALA A 425 -12.23 5.19 13.91
N THR A 426 -12.59 4.51 12.81
CA THR A 426 -13.15 3.15 12.86
C THR A 426 -12.16 2.17 13.48
N ALA A 427 -10.88 2.20 13.08
CA ALA A 427 -9.85 1.32 13.65
C ALA A 427 -9.67 1.54 15.17
N THR A 428 -9.68 2.80 15.61
CA THR A 428 -9.58 3.16 17.03
C THR A 428 -10.83 2.74 17.81
N THR A 429 -12.02 2.89 17.21
CA THR A 429 -13.29 2.48 17.81
C THR A 429 -13.34 0.96 18.00
N LEU A 430 -12.95 0.18 16.99
CA LEU A 430 -12.85 -1.26 17.11
C LEU A 430 -11.84 -1.67 18.18
N ALA A 431 -10.68 -1.03 18.22
CA ALA A 431 -9.67 -1.29 19.24
C ALA A 431 -10.19 -1.05 20.66
N ALA A 432 -10.94 0.04 20.88
CA ALA A 432 -11.51 0.39 22.18
C ALA A 432 -12.61 -0.60 22.64
N ASN A 433 -13.27 -1.29 21.71
CA ASN A 433 -14.29 -2.30 21.99
C ASN A 433 -13.72 -3.73 22.10
N CYS A 434 -12.43 -3.92 21.82
CA CYS A 434 -11.77 -5.19 22.03
C CYS A 434 -11.64 -5.47 23.54
N PRO A 435 -12.10 -6.62 24.05
CA PRO A 435 -12.12 -6.91 25.49
C PRO A 435 -10.73 -7.15 26.08
N TYR A 436 -9.72 -7.32 25.22
CA TYR A 436 -8.33 -7.56 25.62
C TYR A 436 -7.55 -6.24 25.65
N PRO A 437 -6.91 -5.86 26.78
CA PRO A 437 -6.13 -4.62 26.87
C PRO A 437 -4.91 -4.59 25.93
N GLU A 438 -4.19 -5.70 25.84
CA GLU A 438 -3.08 -5.91 24.90
C GLU A 438 -3.30 -7.23 24.17
N PRO A 439 -4.21 -7.28 23.17
CA PRO A 439 -4.47 -8.50 22.44
C PRO A 439 -3.23 -8.89 21.63
N THR A 440 -3.02 -10.19 21.46
CA THR A 440 -2.27 -10.70 20.30
C THR A 440 -3.10 -10.54 19.03
N PHE A 441 -2.45 -10.53 17.86
CA PHE A 441 -3.15 -10.47 16.58
C PHE A 441 -4.21 -11.58 16.43
N ARG A 442 -3.93 -12.80 16.92
CA ARG A 442 -4.88 -13.91 16.91
C ARG A 442 -6.09 -13.63 17.80
N GLN A 443 -5.88 -13.18 19.05
CA GLN A 443 -6.99 -12.85 19.96
C GLN A 443 -7.88 -11.73 19.39
N PHE A 444 -7.27 -10.73 18.74
CA PHE A 444 -8.01 -9.67 18.06
C PHE A 444 -8.87 -10.21 16.91
N LEU A 445 -8.31 -11.09 16.06
CA LEU A 445 -9.07 -11.72 14.97
C LEU A 445 -10.19 -12.64 15.48
N ASP A 446 -9.93 -13.40 16.55
CA ASP A 446 -10.92 -14.30 17.14
C ASP A 446 -12.10 -13.49 17.69
N TRP A 447 -11.83 -12.41 18.42
CA TRP A 447 -12.87 -11.48 18.88
C TRP A 447 -13.64 -10.84 17.70
N LEU A 448 -12.93 -10.30 16.71
CA LEU A 448 -13.56 -9.67 15.54
C LEU A 448 -14.47 -10.64 14.78
N SER A 449 -14.13 -11.93 14.76
CA SER A 449 -14.92 -12.98 14.11
C SER A 449 -16.20 -13.36 14.87
N GLN A 450 -16.27 -13.04 16.16
CA GLN A 450 -17.43 -13.29 17.01
C GLN A 450 -18.46 -12.16 16.97
N LEU A 451 -18.13 -11.02 16.37
CA LEU A 451 -19.06 -9.90 16.23
C LEU A 451 -20.20 -10.26 15.27
N THR A 452 -21.41 -9.97 15.71
CA THR A 452 -22.63 -10.04 14.90
C THR A 452 -22.67 -8.93 13.84
N THR A 453 -23.52 -9.10 12.82
CA THR A 453 -23.75 -8.08 11.79
C THR A 453 -24.17 -6.73 12.40
N ASP A 454 -25.01 -6.76 13.43
CA ASP A 454 -25.48 -5.56 14.13
C ASP A 454 -24.35 -4.88 14.90
N GLU A 455 -23.48 -5.64 15.57
CA GLU A 455 -22.30 -5.10 16.25
C GLU A 455 -21.31 -4.49 15.24
N ILE A 456 -21.04 -5.19 14.14
CA ILE A 456 -20.15 -4.68 13.07
C ILE A 456 -20.69 -3.36 12.50
N THR A 457 -21.98 -3.29 12.18
CA THR A 457 -22.59 -2.07 11.61
C THR A 457 -22.67 -0.92 12.62
N THR A 458 -22.72 -1.22 13.92
CA THR A 458 -22.68 -0.22 14.99
C THR A 458 -21.27 0.33 15.20
N LEU A 459 -20.26 -0.55 15.12
CA LEU A 459 -18.86 -0.21 15.41
C LEU A 459 -18.10 0.36 14.21
N THR A 460 -18.63 0.22 13.00
CA THR A 460 -17.92 0.57 11.77
C THR A 460 -18.77 1.37 10.80
N ASP A 461 -18.10 2.14 9.93
CA ASP A 461 -18.77 2.80 8.83
C ASP A 461 -19.36 1.78 7.82
N PRO A 462 -20.38 2.15 7.03
CA PRO A 462 -21.09 1.21 6.15
C PRO A 462 -20.19 0.46 5.15
N ASP A 463 -19.09 1.06 4.69
CA ASP A 463 -18.19 0.42 3.73
C ASP A 463 -17.31 -0.62 4.43
N THR A 464 -16.76 -0.27 5.59
CA THR A 464 -16.03 -1.22 6.46
C THR A 464 -16.94 -2.37 6.91
N ALA A 465 -18.18 -2.08 7.30
CA ALA A 465 -19.15 -3.09 7.68
C ALA A 465 -19.38 -4.08 6.55
N ARG A 466 -19.61 -3.61 5.31
CA ARG A 466 -19.76 -4.47 4.13
C ARG A 466 -18.54 -5.35 3.89
N LEU A 467 -17.33 -4.83 4.09
CA LEU A 467 -16.09 -5.60 3.94
C LEU A 467 -16.00 -6.70 4.99
N LEU A 468 -16.22 -6.36 6.25
CA LEU A 468 -16.15 -7.29 7.38
C LEU A 468 -17.22 -8.38 7.29
N ILE A 469 -18.47 -8.01 6.99
CA ILE A 469 -19.58 -8.95 6.75
C ILE A 469 -19.26 -9.90 5.60
N ARG A 470 -18.79 -9.39 4.46
CA ARG A 470 -18.40 -10.26 3.33
C ARG A 470 -17.24 -11.20 3.67
N SER A 471 -16.33 -10.78 4.55
CA SER A 471 -15.17 -11.58 4.94
C SER A 471 -15.51 -12.67 5.97
N THR A 472 -16.43 -12.38 6.89
CA THR A 472 -16.98 -13.34 7.85
C THR A 472 -17.85 -14.37 7.12
N GLU A 473 -18.64 -13.95 6.12
CA GLU A 473 -19.41 -14.84 5.24
C GLU A 473 -18.55 -15.75 4.35
N ARG A 474 -17.26 -15.42 4.11
CA ARG A 474 -16.34 -16.19 3.24
C ARG A 474 -15.36 -17.10 4.00
N ARG A 475 -15.29 -17.07 5.34
CA ARG A 475 -14.47 -17.97 6.16
C ARG A 475 -15.38 -18.98 6.88
N SER A 476 -15.37 -20.29 6.62
CA SER A 476 -14.53 -21.10 5.73
C SER A 476 -15.23 -22.42 5.31
N PRO A 477 -14.92 -22.97 4.12
CA PRO A 477 -15.26 -24.35 3.77
C PRO A 477 -14.77 -25.38 4.80
N ARG A 478 -13.69 -25.09 5.54
CA ARG A 478 -13.15 -25.99 6.58
C ARG A 478 -13.98 -26.03 7.86
N ALA A 479 -14.55 -24.91 8.29
CA ALA A 479 -15.43 -24.85 9.46
C ALA A 479 -16.78 -25.51 9.13
N THR A 480 -17.33 -25.24 7.94
CA THR A 480 -18.49 -25.96 7.40
C THR A 480 -18.21 -27.46 7.28
N GLN A 481 -17.04 -27.84 6.74
CA GLN A 481 -16.64 -29.24 6.64
C GLN A 481 -16.41 -29.88 8.02
N ALA A 482 -15.87 -29.16 9.00
CA ALA A 482 -15.73 -29.65 10.38
C ALA A 482 -17.09 -29.83 11.08
N ALA A 483 -18.04 -28.91 10.85
CA ALA A 483 -19.41 -29.06 11.36
C ALA A 483 -20.12 -30.26 10.72
N ILE A 484 -19.97 -30.43 9.39
CA ILE A 484 -20.52 -31.59 8.66
C ILE A 484 -19.87 -32.90 9.14
N LEU A 485 -18.54 -32.95 9.26
CA LEU A 485 -17.81 -34.15 9.70
C LEU A 485 -18.04 -34.49 11.17
N SER A 486 -18.29 -33.51 12.03
CA SER A 486 -18.61 -33.75 13.45
C SER A 486 -20.08 -34.03 13.71
N GLY A 487 -20.95 -33.87 12.70
CA GLY A 487 -22.41 -34.01 12.84
C GLY A 487 -23.05 -32.95 13.73
N THR A 488 -22.30 -31.92 14.13
CA THR A 488 -22.75 -30.88 15.08
C THR A 488 -22.28 -29.50 14.63
N GLY A 489 -23.16 -28.51 14.71
CA GLY A 489 -22.82 -27.09 14.51
C GLY A 489 -23.69 -26.39 13.49
N THR A 490 -23.51 -25.07 13.40
CA THR A 490 -24.32 -24.20 12.56
C THR A 490 -23.42 -23.49 11.55
N PHE A 491 -23.84 -23.46 10.29
CA PHE A 491 -23.15 -22.73 9.25
C PHE A 491 -24.13 -22.10 8.26
N THR A 492 -23.67 -21.09 7.52
CA THR A 492 -24.47 -20.44 6.48
C THR A 492 -24.05 -20.92 5.09
N CYS A 493 -25.01 -21.01 4.18
CA CYS A 493 -24.75 -21.38 2.79
C CYS A 493 -25.55 -20.50 1.82
N PRO A 494 -24.98 -20.09 0.68
CA PRO A 494 -25.73 -19.36 -0.33
C PRO A 494 -26.66 -20.29 -1.10
N LEU A 495 -27.89 -19.82 -1.35
CA LEU A 495 -28.86 -20.45 -2.24
C LEU A 495 -28.49 -20.10 -3.70
N ARG A 496 -28.35 -21.12 -4.54
CA ARG A 496 -27.98 -21.01 -5.96
C ARG A 496 -29.15 -21.35 -6.86
N GLY A 497 -29.12 -20.82 -8.08
CA GLY A 497 -30.11 -21.19 -9.10
C GLY A 497 -31.52 -20.64 -8.85
N VAL A 498 -31.67 -19.59 -8.02
CA VAL A 498 -32.97 -18.93 -7.77
C VAL A 498 -33.67 -18.56 -9.08
N ARG A 499 -32.95 -17.95 -10.03
CA ARG A 499 -33.49 -17.63 -11.36
C ARG A 499 -33.95 -18.87 -12.14
N HIS A 500 -33.27 -20.00 -11.98
CA HIS A 500 -33.63 -21.26 -12.65
C HIS A 500 -34.83 -21.95 -11.97
N SER A 501 -35.12 -21.65 -10.71
CA SER A 501 -36.30 -22.18 -10.02
C SER A 501 -37.61 -21.65 -10.57
N GLY A 502 -37.62 -20.42 -11.13
CA GLY A 502 -38.83 -19.73 -11.56
C GLY A 502 -39.79 -19.36 -10.43
N ASN A 503 -39.40 -19.56 -9.16
CA ASN A 503 -40.23 -19.36 -7.97
C ASN A 503 -39.70 -18.21 -7.08
N ASP A 504 -39.01 -17.25 -7.68
CA ASP A 504 -38.48 -16.06 -7.01
C ASP A 504 -39.58 -15.18 -6.41
N ALA A 505 -40.76 -15.11 -7.02
CA ALA A 505 -41.94 -14.45 -6.45
C ALA A 505 -42.46 -15.12 -5.16
N HIS A 506 -42.27 -16.43 -5.02
CA HIS A 506 -42.59 -17.19 -3.80
C HIS A 506 -41.52 -16.97 -2.73
N LEU A 507 -40.24 -17.03 -3.13
CA LEU A 507 -39.09 -16.73 -2.27
C LEU A 507 -39.15 -15.31 -1.68
N ALA A 508 -39.56 -14.33 -2.50
CA ALA A 508 -39.76 -12.94 -2.13
C ALA A 508 -40.84 -12.71 -1.06
N GLN A 509 -41.63 -13.73 -0.71
CA GLN A 509 -42.65 -13.62 0.34
C GLN A 509 -42.18 -14.23 1.67
N LEU A 510 -41.03 -14.89 1.70
CA LEU A 510 -40.55 -15.61 2.89
C LEU A 510 -39.74 -14.69 3.81
N PRO A 511 -40.08 -14.58 5.10
CA PRO A 511 -39.30 -13.86 6.08
C PRO A 511 -38.06 -14.66 6.53
N ALA A 512 -37.08 -13.98 7.14
CA ALA A 512 -35.97 -14.64 7.81
C ALA A 512 -36.48 -15.61 8.89
N GLY A 513 -35.79 -16.74 9.06
CA GLY A 513 -36.18 -17.82 9.99
C GLY A 513 -37.25 -18.78 9.45
N THR A 514 -37.71 -18.62 8.21
CA THR A 514 -38.63 -19.58 7.59
C THR A 514 -37.97 -20.95 7.46
N PRO A 515 -38.57 -22.05 7.97
CA PRO A 515 -38.01 -23.39 7.85
C PRO A 515 -38.05 -23.88 6.40
N LEU A 516 -37.01 -24.58 5.98
CA LEU A 516 -36.82 -25.07 4.62
C LEU A 516 -36.39 -26.54 4.63
N ASP A 517 -36.81 -27.26 3.61
CA ASP A 517 -36.51 -28.68 3.41
C ASP A 517 -35.32 -28.83 2.47
N LEU A 518 -34.43 -29.78 2.79
CA LEU A 518 -33.32 -30.19 1.92
C LEU A 518 -33.66 -31.54 1.28
N VAL A 519 -33.67 -31.60 -0.04
CA VAL A 519 -34.01 -32.81 -0.79
C VAL A 519 -32.85 -33.20 -1.72
N ARG A 520 -32.39 -34.44 -1.64
CA ARG A 520 -31.33 -34.96 -2.52
C ARG A 520 -31.81 -35.00 -3.97
N ASP A 521 -30.99 -34.51 -4.90
CA ASP A 521 -31.25 -34.48 -6.35
C ASP A 521 -30.11 -35.17 -7.12
N PRO A 522 -29.96 -36.49 -6.97
CA PRO A 522 -28.86 -37.25 -7.58
C PRO A 522 -28.96 -37.33 -9.12
N GLY A 523 -30.14 -37.02 -9.69
CA GLY A 523 -30.39 -37.02 -11.13
C GLY A 523 -29.96 -35.73 -11.84
N ASN A 524 -29.38 -34.77 -11.13
CA ASN A 524 -28.95 -33.51 -11.70
C ASN A 524 -27.71 -33.69 -12.60
N GLU A 525 -27.87 -33.40 -13.90
CA GLU A 525 -26.80 -33.59 -14.91
C GLU A 525 -25.54 -32.74 -14.66
N ALA A 526 -25.66 -31.63 -13.92
CA ALA A 526 -24.54 -30.71 -13.66
C ALA A 526 -23.77 -31.03 -12.36
N ASP A 527 -24.44 -31.63 -11.37
CA ASP A 527 -23.83 -32.04 -10.10
C ASP A 527 -24.54 -33.24 -9.47
N PRO A 528 -23.93 -34.44 -9.43
CA PRO A 528 -24.55 -35.63 -8.83
C PRO A 528 -24.73 -35.51 -7.31
N ASN A 529 -24.14 -34.49 -6.67
CA ASN A 529 -24.33 -34.21 -5.25
C ASN A 529 -25.34 -33.09 -4.99
N ALA A 530 -26.13 -32.68 -6.00
CA ALA A 530 -27.07 -31.58 -5.85
C ALA A 530 -28.06 -31.83 -4.70
N ILE A 531 -28.34 -30.78 -3.95
CA ILE A 531 -29.34 -30.74 -2.88
C ILE A 531 -30.26 -29.59 -3.20
N GLN A 532 -31.53 -29.90 -3.44
CA GLN A 532 -32.59 -28.92 -3.62
C GLN A 532 -33.02 -28.34 -2.28
N VAL A 533 -33.36 -27.06 -2.31
CA VAL A 533 -33.95 -26.33 -1.19
C VAL A 533 -35.40 -26.09 -1.53
N GLN A 534 -36.30 -26.59 -0.69
CA GLN A 534 -37.74 -26.53 -0.90
C GLN A 534 -38.43 -25.83 0.28
N HIS A 535 -39.54 -25.15 0.01
CA HIS A 535 -40.45 -24.64 1.04
C HIS A 535 -41.85 -25.18 0.77
N GLN A 536 -42.37 -26.03 1.66
CA GLN A 536 -43.67 -26.69 1.50
C GLN A 536 -43.80 -27.43 0.14
N GLY A 537 -42.72 -28.09 -0.29
CA GLY A 537 -42.64 -28.78 -1.58
C GLY A 537 -42.40 -27.89 -2.81
N VAL A 538 -42.31 -26.57 -2.64
CA VAL A 538 -41.97 -25.65 -3.74
C VAL A 538 -40.45 -25.50 -3.85
N PHE A 539 -39.90 -25.77 -5.04
CA PHE A 539 -38.48 -25.66 -5.32
C PHE A 539 -37.99 -24.21 -5.40
N LEU A 540 -36.97 -23.84 -4.62
CA LEU A 540 -36.44 -22.48 -4.53
C LEU A 540 -35.03 -22.32 -5.14
N GLY A 541 -34.28 -23.41 -5.26
CA GLY A 541 -32.91 -23.41 -5.74
C GLY A 541 -32.09 -24.55 -5.15
N TRP A 542 -30.78 -24.56 -5.38
CA TRP A 542 -29.85 -25.57 -4.88
C TRP A 542 -28.89 -25.01 -3.85
N ILE A 543 -28.39 -25.87 -2.97
CA ILE A 543 -27.22 -25.58 -2.14
C ILE A 543 -25.99 -25.35 -3.03
N ALA A 544 -25.14 -24.40 -2.66
CA ALA A 544 -23.89 -24.17 -3.37
C ALA A 544 -23.01 -25.43 -3.41
N ARG A 545 -22.48 -25.73 -4.60
CA ARG A 545 -21.78 -26.98 -4.93
C ARG A 545 -20.68 -27.36 -3.94
N GLU A 546 -19.93 -26.36 -3.47
CA GLU A 546 -18.86 -26.49 -2.48
C GLU A 546 -19.34 -27.07 -1.14
N ILE A 547 -20.60 -26.85 -0.77
CA ILE A 547 -21.24 -27.33 0.46
C ILE A 547 -22.09 -28.57 0.18
N ALA A 548 -22.71 -28.65 -0.99
CA ALA A 548 -23.56 -29.76 -1.38
C ALA A 548 -22.80 -31.09 -1.38
N ARG A 549 -21.54 -31.12 -1.84
CA ARG A 549 -20.72 -32.34 -1.91
C ARG A 549 -20.49 -33.03 -0.55
N PRO A 550 -20.04 -32.35 0.52
CA PRO A 550 -19.93 -32.98 1.84
C PRO A 550 -21.29 -33.19 2.52
N LEU A 551 -22.25 -32.28 2.36
CA LEU A 551 -23.58 -32.39 2.99
C LEU A 551 -24.42 -33.52 2.40
N ALA A 552 -24.25 -33.81 1.12
CA ALA A 552 -24.84 -34.93 0.40
C ALA A 552 -24.52 -36.27 1.06
N LEU A 553 -23.25 -36.46 1.40
CA LEU A 553 -22.78 -37.66 2.08
C LEU A 553 -23.44 -37.81 3.46
N ALA A 554 -23.54 -36.71 4.22
CA ALA A 554 -24.22 -36.72 5.52
C ALA A 554 -25.73 -37.01 5.39
N LEU A 555 -26.39 -36.51 4.34
CA LEU A 555 -27.79 -36.82 4.05
C LEU A 555 -28.02 -38.27 3.61
N ASP A 556 -27.01 -38.90 3.00
CA ASP A 556 -27.06 -40.30 2.55
C ASP A 556 -26.66 -41.30 3.66
N GLU A 557 -26.17 -40.83 4.81
CA GLU A 557 -25.87 -41.69 5.97
C GLU A 557 -27.15 -42.29 6.58
N ASP A 558 -27.07 -43.55 7.01
CA ASP A 558 -28.12 -44.24 7.75
C ASP A 558 -27.62 -44.61 9.17
N PRO A 559 -28.17 -44.02 10.24
CA PRO A 559 -29.27 -43.05 10.23
C PRO A 559 -28.84 -41.61 9.92
N THR A 560 -29.66 -40.89 9.17
CA THR A 560 -29.39 -39.49 8.79
C THR A 560 -29.39 -38.54 10.00
N PRO A 561 -28.41 -37.62 10.12
CA PRO A 561 -28.35 -36.62 11.19
C PRO A 561 -29.55 -35.66 11.14
N HIS A 562 -29.88 -35.04 12.28
CA HIS A 562 -30.93 -34.03 12.33
C HIS A 562 -30.43 -32.73 11.70
N ILE A 563 -30.98 -32.36 10.55
CA ILE A 563 -30.63 -31.15 9.82
C ILE A 563 -31.82 -30.19 9.86
N TYR A 564 -31.61 -29.01 10.43
CA TYR A 564 -32.57 -27.93 10.40
C TYR A 564 -32.06 -26.84 9.46
N THR A 565 -32.84 -26.50 8.44
CA THR A 565 -32.50 -25.42 7.51
C THR A 565 -33.53 -24.32 7.62
N GLN A 566 -33.07 -23.07 7.65
CA GLN A 566 -33.93 -21.91 7.61
C GLN A 566 -33.35 -20.81 6.74
N LEU A 567 -34.20 -19.89 6.29
CA LEU A 567 -33.76 -18.71 5.57
C LEU A 567 -32.98 -17.77 6.51
N ALA A 568 -31.73 -17.44 6.19
CA ALA A 568 -30.88 -16.62 7.06
C ALA A 568 -31.18 -15.12 6.97
N ILE A 569 -31.76 -14.69 5.84
CA ILE A 569 -32.02 -13.29 5.54
C ILE A 569 -33.49 -13.07 5.22
N ASP A 570 -33.95 -11.82 5.34
CA ASP A 570 -35.32 -11.46 4.98
C ASP A 570 -35.44 -11.19 3.47
N ALA A 571 -35.72 -12.25 2.70
CA ALA A 571 -35.91 -12.16 1.25
C ALA A 571 -37.09 -11.24 0.89
N ARG A 572 -38.07 -11.08 1.79
CA ARG A 572 -39.20 -10.16 1.63
C ARG A 572 -38.75 -8.70 1.68
N SER A 573 -37.92 -8.35 2.66
CA SER A 573 -37.36 -6.99 2.76
C SER A 573 -36.53 -6.63 1.52
N ILE A 574 -35.70 -7.57 1.03
CA ILE A 574 -34.87 -7.35 -0.16
C ILE A 574 -35.73 -7.13 -1.41
N ALA A 575 -36.74 -7.98 -1.61
CA ALA A 575 -37.64 -7.88 -2.76
C ALA A 575 -38.51 -6.62 -2.72
N GLN A 576 -38.97 -6.18 -1.54
CA GLN A 576 -39.75 -4.95 -1.40
C GLN A 576 -38.92 -3.69 -1.65
N GLN A 577 -37.65 -3.69 -1.24
CA GLN A 577 -36.78 -2.53 -1.36
C GLN A 577 -36.10 -2.40 -2.73
N TYR A 578 -35.78 -3.52 -3.38
CA TYR A 578 -34.95 -3.53 -4.61
C TYR A 578 -35.53 -4.33 -5.79
N GLY A 579 -36.71 -4.95 -5.63
CA GLY A 579 -37.36 -5.81 -6.62
C GLY A 579 -36.91 -7.27 -6.56
N ALA A 580 -37.79 -8.19 -6.97
CA ALA A 580 -37.57 -9.64 -6.89
C ALA A 580 -36.36 -10.12 -7.72
N ASP A 581 -36.03 -9.44 -8.82
CA ASP A 581 -34.89 -9.77 -9.69
C ASP A 581 -33.53 -9.69 -8.96
N GLN A 582 -33.43 -8.93 -7.87
CA GLN A 582 -32.18 -8.82 -7.09
C GLN A 582 -31.86 -10.10 -6.29
N LEU A 583 -32.87 -10.95 -6.05
CA LEU A 583 -32.68 -12.29 -5.46
C LEU A 583 -31.91 -13.23 -6.41
N HIS A 584 -31.75 -12.87 -7.69
CA HIS A 584 -30.99 -13.65 -8.65
C HIS A 584 -29.47 -13.41 -8.56
N SER A 585 -29.05 -12.37 -7.83
CA SER A 585 -27.63 -12.03 -7.71
C SER A 585 -26.85 -13.11 -6.94
N HIS A 586 -25.57 -13.28 -7.27
CA HIS A 586 -24.74 -14.33 -6.70
C HIS A 586 -24.53 -14.06 -5.19
N ASN A 587 -25.09 -14.92 -4.32
CA ASN A 587 -25.18 -14.77 -2.85
C ASN A 587 -26.30 -13.84 -2.34
N ALA A 588 -27.28 -13.47 -3.16
CA ALA A 588 -28.39 -12.63 -2.72
C ALA A 588 -29.20 -13.24 -1.58
N VAL A 589 -29.29 -14.58 -1.55
CA VAL A 589 -30.07 -15.36 -0.59
C VAL A 589 -29.17 -16.36 0.10
N THR A 590 -29.19 -16.34 1.43
CA THR A 590 -28.41 -17.25 2.28
C THR A 590 -29.34 -18.03 3.21
N LEU A 591 -28.91 -19.24 3.54
CA LEU A 591 -29.59 -20.17 4.43
C LEU A 591 -28.72 -20.42 5.65
N THR A 592 -29.33 -20.68 6.79
CA THR A 592 -28.67 -21.20 7.98
C THR A 592 -28.99 -22.68 8.08
N ILE A 593 -27.95 -23.52 8.11
CA ILE A 593 -28.06 -24.97 8.31
C ILE A 593 -27.49 -25.29 9.69
N MET A 594 -28.29 -25.93 10.50
CA MET A 594 -27.91 -26.44 11.82
C MET A 594 -27.93 -27.96 11.79
N LEU A 595 -26.77 -28.55 12.09
CA LEU A 595 -26.60 -29.98 12.30
C LEU A 595 -26.65 -30.26 13.80
N ALA A 596 -27.54 -31.16 14.19
CA ALA A 596 -27.60 -31.69 15.53
C ALA A 596 -27.26 -33.19 15.49
N PRO A 597 -26.48 -33.67 16.47
CA PRO A 597 -26.30 -35.11 16.62
C PRO A 597 -27.66 -35.73 16.96
N ARG A 598 -27.88 -36.97 16.52
CA ARG A 598 -29.01 -37.76 16.99
C ARG A 598 -28.86 -38.08 18.48
#